data_AF-A0A939R4A1-F1
#
_entry.id   AF-A0A939R4A1-F1
#
_cell.length_a   1.000
_cell.length_b   1.000
_cell.length_c   1.000
_cell.angle_alpha   90.00
_cell.angle_beta   90.00
_cell.angle_gamma   90.00
#
_symmetry.space_group_name_H-M   'P 1'
#
loop_
_entity.id
_entity.type
_entity.pdbx_description
1 polymer ?
#
loop_
_entity_poly.entity_id
_entity_poly.type
_entity_poly.pdbx_seq_one_letter_code
_entity_poly.pdbx_strand_id
1 'polypeptide(L)'
;MCRRPKHYSDMPVVPSRWLPPKGYTAITLFGRVLMREDHYNAWSRRPSSKDYQDLCHHEWIHLRQAVSVHNSWFCYYVLYFWHYLKGRPFRYGFHTAYLLNPFELEAYLFEDDDHYAKDNEEGAVGWKKLAAYSPSFWRALMLDNSSGNHLKRTEYLKRVREFMADKW
;
A
#
# COMPACT_ATOMS: atom_id res chain seq x y z
N MET A 1 4.87 12.59 -21.62
CA MET A 1 4.48 13.18 -20.31
C MET A 1 3.51 12.21 -19.66
N CYS A 2 3.71 11.81 -18.40
CA CYS A 2 2.77 10.93 -17.71
C CYS A 2 1.43 11.67 -17.48
N ARG A 3 0.29 10.98 -17.60
CA ARG A 3 -1.02 11.56 -17.27
C ARG A 3 -1.08 11.83 -15.76
N ARG A 4 -1.90 12.80 -15.35
CA ARG A 4 -2.18 13.05 -13.92
C ARG A 4 -3.02 11.89 -13.35
N PRO A 5 -2.83 11.51 -12.06
CA PRO A 5 -3.57 10.44 -11.39
C PRO A 5 -5.08 10.43 -11.66
N LYS A 6 -5.77 11.56 -11.53
CA LYS A 6 -7.24 11.62 -11.68
C LYS A 6 -7.77 11.28 -13.09
N HIS A 7 -6.90 11.20 -14.08
CA HIS A 7 -7.27 10.93 -15.46
C HIS A 7 -7.09 9.45 -15.87
N TYR A 8 -6.77 8.58 -14.92
CA TYR A 8 -6.75 7.14 -15.15
C TYR A 8 -8.14 6.57 -14.86
N SER A 9 -8.79 6.08 -15.91
CA SER A 9 -10.03 5.30 -15.85
C SER A 9 -9.79 3.82 -15.59
N ASP A 10 -8.57 3.37 -15.81
CA ASP A 10 -8.10 2.00 -15.67
C ASP A 10 -6.62 1.98 -15.25
N MET A 11 -6.20 0.88 -14.62
CA MET A 11 -4.81 0.63 -14.24
C MET A 11 -4.39 -0.74 -14.77
N PRO A 12 -3.85 -0.82 -16.00
CA PRO A 12 -3.46 -2.10 -16.57
C PRO A 12 -2.35 -2.75 -15.74
N VAL A 13 -2.53 -4.06 -15.50
CA VAL A 13 -1.51 -4.91 -14.87
C VAL A 13 -0.55 -5.40 -15.95
N VAL A 14 0.74 -5.09 -15.79
CA VAL A 14 1.80 -5.40 -16.75
C VAL A 14 2.86 -6.28 -16.07
N PRO A 15 3.25 -7.41 -16.68
CA PRO A 15 4.33 -8.23 -16.14
C PRO A 15 5.66 -7.48 -16.21
N SER A 16 6.49 -7.68 -15.19
CA SER A 16 7.80 -7.06 -15.09
C SER A 16 8.80 -8.05 -14.47
N ARG A 17 10.00 -8.07 -15.04
CA ARG A 17 11.11 -8.95 -14.60
C ARG A 17 11.99 -8.30 -13.54
N TRP A 18 11.99 -6.96 -13.50
CA TRP A 18 12.90 -6.16 -12.68
C TRP A 18 12.21 -5.52 -11.48
N LEU A 19 10.94 -5.12 -11.65
CA LEU A 19 10.14 -4.48 -10.63
C LEU A 19 8.85 -5.25 -10.34
N PRO A 20 8.36 -5.23 -9.09
CA PRO A 20 9.07 -4.75 -7.89
C PRO A 20 10.26 -5.67 -7.51
N PRO A 21 11.13 -5.24 -6.57
CA PRO A 21 12.20 -6.09 -6.04
C PRO A 21 11.69 -7.42 -5.47
N LYS A 22 12.57 -8.42 -5.36
CA LYS A 22 12.22 -9.71 -4.74
C LYS A 22 11.66 -9.50 -3.32
N GLY A 23 10.59 -10.21 -3.00
CA GLY A 23 9.85 -10.08 -1.74
C GLY A 23 8.59 -9.21 -1.82
N TYR A 24 8.34 -8.60 -2.97
CA TYR A 24 7.14 -7.81 -3.25
C TYR A 24 6.41 -8.37 -4.49
N THR A 25 5.09 -8.22 -4.54
CA THR A 25 4.24 -8.80 -5.60
C THR A 25 4.07 -7.84 -6.78
N ALA A 26 3.62 -6.62 -6.50
CA ALA A 26 3.38 -5.59 -7.50
C ALA A 26 3.78 -4.20 -6.98
N ILE A 27 3.78 -3.22 -7.88
CA ILE A 27 3.96 -1.80 -7.58
C ILE A 27 3.22 -0.93 -8.59
N THR A 28 2.52 0.09 -8.10
CA THR A 28 1.91 1.12 -8.94
C THR A 28 2.93 2.16 -9.40
N LEU A 29 3.24 2.16 -10.70
CA LEU A 29 4.04 3.18 -11.35
C LEU A 29 3.27 3.86 -12.48
N PHE A 30 3.04 5.17 -12.33
CA PHE A 30 2.48 6.03 -13.38
C PHE A 30 1.16 5.50 -13.98
N GLY A 31 0.26 5.04 -13.10
CA GLY A 31 -1.05 4.49 -13.43
C GLY A 31 -1.01 3.13 -14.12
N ARG A 32 0.05 2.35 -13.87
CA ARG A 32 0.16 0.95 -14.25
C ARG A 32 0.56 0.13 -13.04
N VAL A 33 0.02 -1.07 -12.93
CA VAL A 33 0.45 -2.03 -11.90
C VAL A 33 1.53 -2.90 -12.52
N LEU A 34 2.78 -2.71 -12.10
CA LEU A 34 3.88 -3.58 -12.50
C LEU A 34 3.91 -4.78 -11.56
N MET A 35 3.62 -5.97 -12.08
CA MET A 35 3.59 -7.21 -11.31
C MET A 35 4.78 -8.09 -11.68
N ARG A 36 5.38 -8.78 -10.70
CA ARG A 36 6.44 -9.75 -11.01
C ARG A 36 5.90 -10.87 -11.92
N GLU A 37 6.70 -11.25 -12.92
CA GLU A 37 6.31 -12.18 -13.97
C GLU A 37 5.79 -13.55 -13.47
N ASP A 38 6.35 -14.08 -12.38
CA ASP A 38 5.91 -15.31 -11.74
C ASP A 38 4.49 -15.20 -11.13
N HIS A 39 4.22 -14.09 -10.43
CA HIS A 39 2.89 -13.79 -9.90
C HIS A 39 1.89 -13.48 -11.02
N TYR A 40 2.31 -12.73 -12.03
CA TYR A 40 1.47 -12.42 -13.19
C TYR A 40 1.01 -13.68 -13.90
N ASN A 41 1.90 -14.61 -14.19
CA ASN A 41 1.56 -15.87 -14.87
C ASN A 41 0.63 -16.76 -14.02
N ALA A 42 0.79 -16.74 -12.68
CA ALA A 42 -0.08 -17.48 -11.78
C ALA A 42 -1.49 -16.88 -11.71
N TRP A 43 -1.60 -15.55 -11.62
CA TRP A 43 -2.84 -14.85 -11.32
C TRP A 43 -3.63 -14.41 -12.54
N SER A 44 -2.97 -14.12 -13.68
CA SER A 44 -3.65 -13.90 -14.96
C SER A 44 -4.52 -15.08 -15.40
N ARG A 45 -4.21 -16.30 -14.91
CA ARG A 45 -5.02 -17.51 -15.12
C ARG A 45 -6.19 -17.64 -14.15
N ARG A 46 -6.27 -16.78 -13.12
CA ARG A 46 -7.28 -16.80 -12.05
C ARG A 46 -7.69 -15.36 -11.64
N PRO A 47 -8.21 -14.56 -12.59
CA PRO A 47 -8.54 -13.15 -12.32
C PRO A 47 -9.69 -12.96 -11.33
N SER A 48 -10.45 -14.03 -11.02
CA SER A 48 -11.52 -14.03 -10.02
C SER A 48 -11.05 -14.49 -8.63
N SER A 49 -9.75 -14.72 -8.41
CA SER A 49 -9.25 -15.08 -7.08
C SER A 49 -9.23 -13.87 -6.14
N LYS A 50 -9.64 -14.08 -4.88
CA LYS A 50 -9.64 -13.05 -3.83
C LYS A 50 -8.28 -12.34 -3.74
N ASP A 51 -7.18 -13.09 -3.69
CA ASP A 51 -5.82 -12.53 -3.61
C ASP A 51 -5.49 -11.58 -4.78
N TYR A 52 -5.95 -11.90 -5.99
CA TYR A 52 -5.74 -11.04 -7.16
C TYR A 52 -6.62 -9.78 -7.09
N GLN A 53 -7.87 -9.91 -6.64
CA GLN A 53 -8.79 -8.79 -6.47
C GLN A 53 -8.28 -7.83 -5.39
N ASP A 54 -7.89 -8.36 -4.23
CA ASP A 54 -7.34 -7.58 -3.12
C ASP A 54 -6.08 -6.83 -3.55
N LEU A 55 -5.17 -7.48 -4.29
CA LEU A 55 -4.03 -6.77 -4.86
C LEU A 55 -4.46 -5.66 -5.82
N CYS A 56 -5.41 -5.92 -6.72
CA CYS A 56 -5.87 -4.88 -7.63
C CYS A 56 -6.45 -3.68 -6.86
N HIS A 57 -7.27 -3.93 -5.84
CA HIS A 57 -7.84 -2.89 -4.99
C HIS A 57 -6.75 -2.12 -4.24
N HIS A 58 -5.78 -2.81 -3.66
CA HIS A 58 -4.60 -2.21 -3.02
C HIS A 58 -3.89 -1.20 -3.95
N GLU A 59 -3.64 -1.60 -5.19
CA GLU A 59 -2.96 -0.76 -6.17
C GLU A 59 -3.84 0.41 -6.67
N TRP A 60 -5.15 0.20 -6.77
CA TRP A 60 -6.12 1.28 -7.03
C TRP A 60 -6.15 2.32 -5.90
N ILE A 61 -6.00 1.90 -4.64
CA ILE A 61 -5.91 2.83 -3.51
C ILE A 61 -4.69 3.74 -3.66
N HIS A 62 -3.53 3.23 -4.11
CA HIS A 62 -2.37 4.07 -4.40
C HIS A 62 -2.63 5.12 -5.46
N LEU A 63 -3.42 4.82 -6.49
CA LEU A 63 -3.86 5.83 -7.44
C LEU A 63 -4.69 6.92 -6.75
N ARG A 64 -5.66 6.55 -5.89
CA ARG A 64 -6.49 7.52 -5.16
C ARG A 64 -5.67 8.34 -4.17
N GLN A 65 -4.67 7.76 -3.53
CA GLN A 65 -3.71 8.50 -2.72
C GLN A 65 -2.92 9.49 -3.57
N ALA A 66 -2.50 9.12 -4.78
CA ALA A 66 -1.82 10.03 -5.70
C ALA A 66 -2.73 11.18 -6.19
N VAL A 67 -4.05 10.94 -6.32
CA VAL A 67 -5.05 12.00 -6.54
C VAL A 67 -5.06 12.98 -5.36
N SER A 68 -5.10 12.47 -4.12
CA SER A 68 -5.15 13.33 -2.94
C SER A 68 -3.84 14.09 -2.66
N VAL A 69 -2.71 13.58 -3.14
CA VAL A 69 -1.39 14.24 -3.06
C VAL A 69 -1.17 15.13 -4.28
N HIS A 70 -1.91 16.24 -4.32
CA HIS A 70 -1.85 17.26 -5.38
C HIS A 70 -2.14 16.75 -6.80
N ASN A 71 -2.79 15.59 -6.93
CA ASN A 71 -3.04 14.95 -8.22
C ASN A 71 -1.74 14.86 -9.05
N SER A 72 -0.67 14.39 -8.42
CA SER A 72 0.69 14.34 -8.98
C SER A 72 1.44 13.09 -8.51
N TRP A 73 1.79 12.23 -9.47
CA TRP A 73 2.64 11.06 -9.21
C TRP A 73 3.96 11.44 -8.55
N PHE A 74 4.58 12.55 -8.98
CA PHE A 74 5.84 13.00 -8.41
C PHE A 74 5.69 13.37 -6.93
N CYS A 75 4.67 14.17 -6.58
CA CYS A 75 4.42 14.55 -5.19
C CYS A 75 4.09 13.32 -4.34
N TYR A 76 3.28 12.40 -4.87
CA TYR A 76 2.97 11.13 -4.23
C TYR A 76 4.23 10.30 -3.95
N TYR A 77 5.09 10.07 -4.94
CA TYR A 77 6.31 9.25 -4.76
C TYR A 77 7.29 9.88 -3.78
N VAL A 78 7.49 11.20 -3.83
CA VAL A 78 8.35 11.91 -2.88
C VAL A 78 7.82 11.73 -1.45
N LEU A 79 6.52 11.92 -1.26
CA LEU A 79 5.91 11.82 0.06
C LEU A 79 5.87 10.37 0.58
N TYR A 80 5.56 9.42 -0.29
CA TYR A 80 5.64 7.99 0.00
C TYR A 80 7.06 7.61 0.44
N PHE A 81 8.08 8.00 -0.33
CA PHE A 81 9.46 7.70 -0.02
C PHE A 81 9.92 8.37 1.29
N TRP A 82 9.47 9.60 1.55
CA TRP A 82 9.70 10.27 2.83
C TRP A 82 9.16 9.48 4.02
N HIS A 83 7.92 8.98 3.92
CA HIS A 83 7.33 8.15 4.96
C HIS A 83 8.03 6.80 5.11
N TYR A 84 8.46 6.18 4.01
CA TYR A 84 9.29 4.99 4.04
C TYR A 84 10.62 5.22 4.81
N LEU A 85 11.31 6.34 4.57
CA LEU A 85 12.53 6.70 5.30
C LEU A 85 12.29 6.92 6.80
N LYS A 86 11.13 7.48 7.18
CA LYS A 86 10.72 7.62 8.60
C LYS A 86 10.59 6.26 9.30
N GLY A 87 10.28 5.18 8.57
CA GLY A 87 10.32 3.80 9.06
C GLY A 87 11.72 3.27 9.40
N ARG A 88 12.78 4.03 9.09
CA ARG A 88 14.20 3.70 9.31
C ARG A 88 14.59 2.34 8.70
N PRO A 89 14.46 2.18 7.37
CA PRO A 89 14.72 0.92 6.65
C PRO A 89 16.10 0.30 6.94
N PHE A 90 17.14 1.13 7.04
CA PHE A 90 18.51 0.66 7.29
C PHE A 90 18.75 0.17 8.73
N ARG A 91 17.84 0.46 9.67
CA ARG A 91 17.94 0.01 11.07
C ARG A 91 16.99 -1.14 11.39
N TYR A 92 15.76 -1.10 10.88
CA TYR A 92 14.71 -2.06 11.24
C TYR A 92 14.31 -2.98 10.09
N GLY A 93 14.93 -2.84 8.92
CA GLY A 93 14.66 -3.64 7.73
C GLY A 93 13.73 -2.96 6.73
N PHE A 94 13.96 -3.21 5.45
CA PHE A 94 13.19 -2.64 4.34
C PHE A 94 11.71 -3.05 4.40
N HIS A 95 11.42 -4.32 4.68
CA HIS A 95 10.05 -4.82 4.79
C HIS A 95 9.29 -4.17 5.96
N THR A 96 9.94 -3.97 7.11
CA THR A 96 9.34 -3.26 8.23
C THR A 96 9.06 -1.81 7.90
N ALA A 97 10.01 -1.08 7.30
CA ALA A 97 9.77 0.31 6.89
C ALA A 97 8.61 0.45 5.88
N TYR A 98 8.44 -0.54 5.00
CA TYR A 98 7.31 -0.65 4.11
C TYR A 98 5.99 -0.83 4.87
N LEU A 99 5.90 -1.79 5.79
CA LEU A 99 4.68 -2.02 6.59
C LEU A 99 4.32 -0.87 7.54
N LEU A 100 5.28 0.00 7.90
CA LEU A 100 5.04 1.18 8.72
C LEU A 100 4.63 2.41 7.90
N ASN A 101 4.65 2.33 6.57
CA ASN A 101 4.28 3.44 5.70
C ASN A 101 2.76 3.67 5.77
N PRO A 102 2.27 4.86 6.13
CA PRO A 102 0.83 5.13 6.24
C PRO A 102 0.07 4.94 4.93
N PHE A 103 0.71 5.10 3.76
CA PHE A 103 0.08 4.81 2.47
C PHE A 103 -0.17 3.31 2.30
N GLU A 104 0.80 2.48 2.68
CA GLU A 104 0.68 1.02 2.67
C GLU A 104 -0.35 0.55 3.70
N LEU A 105 -0.32 1.13 4.91
CA LEU A 105 -1.29 0.81 5.94
C LEU A 105 -2.72 1.10 5.49
N GLU A 106 -2.99 2.28 4.91
CA GLU A 106 -4.31 2.56 4.35
C GLU A 106 -4.70 1.54 3.27
N ALA A 107 -3.80 1.25 2.32
CA ALA A 107 -4.09 0.29 1.26
C ALA A 107 -4.39 -1.12 1.82
N TYR A 108 -3.58 -1.63 2.75
CA TYR A 108 -3.81 -2.92 3.40
C TYR A 108 -5.08 -2.96 4.27
N LEU A 109 -5.48 -1.85 4.87
CA LEU A 109 -6.66 -1.82 5.72
C LEU A 109 -7.95 -1.98 4.92
N PHE A 110 -7.96 -1.48 3.68
CA PHE A 110 -9.14 -1.37 2.82
C PHE A 110 -9.03 -2.18 1.50
N GLU A 111 -7.99 -3.01 1.31
CA GLU A 111 -7.84 -3.84 0.10
C GLU A 111 -8.94 -4.88 -0.08
N ASP A 112 -9.60 -5.26 1.02
CA ASP A 112 -10.74 -6.17 1.04
C ASP A 112 -12.11 -5.47 0.88
N ASP A 113 -12.11 -4.13 0.71
CA ASP A 113 -13.30 -3.33 0.43
C ASP A 113 -13.32 -2.92 -1.06
N ASP A 114 -14.14 -3.63 -1.84
CA ASP A 114 -14.32 -3.45 -3.28
C ASP A 114 -14.84 -2.05 -3.68
N HIS A 115 -15.38 -1.27 -2.72
CA HIS A 115 -15.94 0.05 -2.97
C HIS A 115 -15.01 1.19 -2.54
N TYR A 116 -14.05 0.94 -1.65
CA TYR A 116 -13.23 1.98 -1.06
C TYR A 116 -12.54 2.90 -2.09
N ALA A 117 -11.90 2.31 -3.11
CA ALA A 117 -11.20 3.10 -4.13
C ALA A 117 -12.16 3.90 -5.04
N LYS A 118 -13.40 3.44 -5.19
CA LYS A 118 -14.47 4.12 -5.95
C LYS A 118 -15.05 5.27 -5.14
N ASP A 119 -15.32 5.04 -3.87
CA ASP A 119 -15.87 6.05 -2.97
C ASP A 119 -14.86 7.19 -2.70
N ASN A 120 -13.57 6.92 -2.91
CA ASN A 120 -12.47 7.88 -2.80
C ASN A 120 -11.91 8.30 -4.16
N GLU A 121 -12.73 8.37 -5.22
CA GLU A 121 -12.31 8.78 -6.57
C GLU A 121 -11.63 10.16 -6.61
N GLU A 122 -12.11 11.10 -5.79
CA GLU A 122 -11.57 12.46 -5.61
C GLU A 122 -10.30 12.49 -4.73
N GLY A 123 -9.92 11.35 -4.15
CA GLY A 123 -8.65 11.12 -3.49
C GLY A 123 -8.79 10.49 -2.10
N ALA A 124 -8.07 9.38 -1.89
CA ALA A 124 -7.98 8.70 -0.60
C ALA A 124 -7.02 9.46 0.34
N VAL A 125 -7.51 9.78 1.55
CA VAL A 125 -6.80 10.64 2.52
C VAL A 125 -6.58 9.97 3.88
N GLY A 126 -6.94 8.71 4.03
CA GLY A 126 -6.84 7.97 5.28
C GLY A 126 -5.41 7.79 5.78
N TRP A 127 -4.43 7.74 4.86
CA TRP A 127 -3.01 7.82 5.19
C TRP A 127 -2.65 9.03 6.07
N LYS A 128 -3.39 10.16 5.99
CA LYS A 128 -3.14 11.34 6.83
C LYS A 128 -3.45 11.06 8.31
N LYS A 129 -4.53 10.34 8.58
CA LYS A 129 -4.90 9.92 9.95
C LYS A 129 -3.85 8.96 10.52
N LEU A 130 -3.37 8.02 9.69
CA LEU A 130 -2.30 7.09 10.07
C LEU A 130 -0.96 7.81 10.27
N ALA A 131 -0.65 8.80 9.45
CA ALA A 131 0.56 9.62 9.52
C ALA A 131 0.61 10.55 10.75
N ALA A 132 -0.53 10.79 11.42
CA ALA A 132 -0.57 11.52 12.69
C ALA A 132 0.15 10.76 13.82
N TYR A 133 0.32 9.44 13.68
CA TYR A 133 1.05 8.60 14.61
C TYR A 133 2.49 8.34 14.13
N SER A 134 3.42 8.27 15.09
CA SER A 134 4.83 8.06 14.76
C SER A 134 5.10 6.63 14.24
N PRO A 135 6.12 6.42 13.38
CA PRO A 135 6.54 5.08 13.00
C PRO A 135 6.93 4.19 14.18
N SER A 136 7.42 4.77 15.28
CA SER A 136 7.74 4.03 16.49
C SER A 136 6.48 3.50 17.20
N PHE A 137 5.38 4.24 17.15
CA PHE A 137 4.08 3.78 17.66
C PHE A 137 3.59 2.57 16.86
N TRP A 138 3.58 2.69 15.53
CA TRP A 138 3.20 1.59 14.65
C TRP A 138 4.11 0.37 14.78
N ARG A 139 5.42 0.59 14.96
CA ARG A 139 6.36 -0.51 15.21
C ARG A 139 6.08 -1.19 16.53
N ALA A 140 5.72 -0.46 17.59
CA ALA A 140 5.35 -1.07 18.86
C ALA A 140 4.13 -2.00 18.72
N LEU A 141 3.13 -1.62 17.91
CA LEU A 141 2.00 -2.51 17.60
C LEU A 141 2.40 -3.75 16.79
N MET A 142 3.47 -3.67 16.00
CA MET A 142 4.04 -4.77 15.21
C MET A 142 4.83 -5.77 16.05
N LEU A 143 5.14 -5.47 17.31
CA LEU A 143 5.88 -6.38 18.19
C LEU A 143 4.93 -7.31 18.94
N ASP A 144 5.31 -8.57 19.06
CA ASP A 144 4.73 -9.50 19.99
C ASP A 144 5.22 -9.18 21.41
N ASN A 145 4.30 -8.87 22.32
CA ASN A 145 4.61 -8.48 23.69
C ASN A 145 5.25 -9.62 24.51
N SER A 146 5.10 -10.88 24.08
CA SER A 146 5.63 -12.03 24.79
C SER A 146 7.04 -12.42 24.33
N SER A 147 7.34 -12.27 23.04
CA SER A 147 8.60 -12.72 22.44
C SER A 147 9.51 -11.59 21.96
N GLY A 148 9.00 -10.36 21.85
CA GLY A 148 9.72 -9.23 21.24
C GLY A 148 9.92 -9.34 19.73
N ASN A 149 9.40 -10.40 19.09
CA ASN A 149 9.52 -10.63 17.66
C ASN A 149 8.50 -9.82 16.85
N HIS A 150 8.78 -9.64 15.56
CA HIS A 150 7.81 -9.03 14.64
C HIS A 150 6.64 -10.00 14.39
N LEU A 151 5.42 -9.48 14.51
CA LEU A 151 4.21 -10.18 14.13
C LEU A 151 4.18 -10.46 12.63
N LYS A 152 3.45 -11.51 12.25
CA LYS A 152 3.03 -11.69 10.85
C LYS A 152 2.19 -10.48 10.43
N ARG A 153 2.28 -10.10 9.15
CA ARG A 153 1.54 -8.97 8.57
C ARG A 153 0.05 -9.00 8.94
N THR A 154 -0.60 -10.14 8.82
CA THR A 154 -2.03 -10.29 9.11
C THR A 154 -2.40 -9.94 10.55
N GLU A 155 -1.60 -10.39 11.51
CA GLU A 155 -1.82 -10.10 12.94
C GLU A 155 -1.51 -8.64 13.27
N TYR A 156 -0.45 -8.09 12.67
CA TYR A 156 -0.16 -6.66 12.78
C TYR A 156 -1.31 -5.80 12.23
N LEU A 157 -1.81 -6.09 11.03
CA LEU A 157 -2.91 -5.35 10.42
C LEU A 157 -4.20 -5.46 11.22
N LYS A 158 -4.46 -6.62 11.84
CA LYS A 158 -5.58 -6.79 12.78
C LYS A 158 -5.50 -5.80 13.94
N ARG A 159 -4.33 -5.67 14.58
CA ARG A 159 -4.12 -4.69 15.65
C ARG A 159 -4.26 -3.24 15.17
N VAL A 160 -3.81 -2.94 13.95
CA VAL A 160 -4.01 -1.62 13.35
C VAL A 160 -5.50 -1.34 13.13
N ARG A 161 -6.27 -2.31 12.62
CA ARG A 161 -7.73 -2.21 12.45
C ARG A 161 -8.42 -1.95 13.79
N GLU A 162 -8.12 -2.74 14.81
CA GLU A 162 -8.68 -2.59 16.15
C GLU A 162 -8.37 -1.20 16.74
N PHE A 163 -7.13 -0.73 16.60
CA PHE A 163 -6.74 0.59 17.07
C PHE A 163 -7.46 1.73 16.33
N MET A 164 -7.70 1.56 15.02
CA MET A 164 -8.29 2.59 14.17
C MET A 164 -9.83 2.53 14.07
N ALA A 165 -10.49 1.52 14.66
CA ALA A 165 -11.93 1.28 14.51
C ALA A 165 -12.79 2.52 14.76
N ASP A 166 -12.47 3.31 15.80
CA ASP A 166 -13.24 4.50 16.19
C ASP A 166 -12.60 5.81 15.69
N LYS A 167 -11.70 5.75 14.71
CA LYS A 167 -10.86 6.90 14.28
C LYS A 167 -11.07 7.29 12.81
N TRP A 168 -11.92 6.57 12.08
CA TRP A 168 -12.21 6.77 10.67
C TRP A 168 -13.33 7.77 10.39
#